data_AF-A0A976P7J6-F1
#
_entry.id   AF-A0A976P7J6-F1
#
_cell.length_a   1.000
_cell.length_b   1.000
_cell.length_c   1.000
_cell.angle_alpha   90.00
_cell.angle_beta   90.00
_cell.angle_gamma   90.00
#
_symmetry.space_group_name_H-M   'P 1'
#
loop_
_entity.id
_entity.type
_entity.pdbx_description
1 polymer ?
#
loop_
_entity_poly.entity_id
_entity_poly.type
_entity_poly.pdbx_seq_one_letter_code
_entity_poly.pdbx_strand_id
1 'polypeptide(L)'
;MADTDTKFSGFTPVTSLSGTDIFLAARGDAGVNFTLATLAAAAARLAGGGTVAAPGIAFASDADTGLYSIAGNVLGLATGGVERMRIDGSGRIAIGTGTYDLSGTSLTVADGSVAGRAINILTNIANGAGTIGSNGATDATAGLVISAYRGGGSISLQVAGTERLLMASNYCSSGIDNAHSLGRASYRWSTVYAATGTINTSDEREKLWIGIGEDRRAIWLRIARAIVAELGFYQWLDQVAVKGEDHARMHFGARAQRVWEIVAAEGLCAPLIGDGVDQRPDPDWDGPPPPAMLCYDAWDAETEERPILSPSILNEHGEPMQTGTETVVKREAGNRFGFRMDQLLMLLAWATHERWQR
;
A
#
# COMPACT_ATOMS: atom_id res chain seq x y z
N MET A 1 -14.69 88.86 20.95
CA MET A 1 -13.36 88.22 21.10
C MET A 1 -13.12 87.50 19.78
N ALA A 2 -12.45 88.17 18.85
CA ALA A 2 -12.28 87.67 17.48
C ALA A 2 -11.20 86.58 17.49
N ASP A 3 -11.54 85.42 16.95
CA ASP A 3 -10.64 84.29 16.76
C ASP A 3 -9.58 84.69 15.73
N THR A 4 -8.34 84.88 16.18
CA THR A 4 -7.20 85.31 15.35
C THR A 4 -6.35 84.13 14.90
N ASP A 5 -6.91 82.92 14.77
CA ASP A 5 -6.15 81.78 14.27
C ASP A 5 -5.92 81.90 12.75
N THR A 6 -4.86 82.63 12.37
CA THR A 6 -4.42 82.89 11.00
C THR A 6 -3.77 81.68 10.33
N LYS A 7 -3.82 80.49 10.94
CA LYS A 7 -3.11 79.30 10.44
C LYS A 7 -3.71 78.68 9.17
N PHE A 8 -4.87 79.16 8.69
CA PHE A 8 -5.53 78.65 7.47
C PHE A 8 -5.97 79.73 6.46
N SER A 9 -5.45 80.96 6.55
CA SER A 9 -5.77 82.00 5.57
C SER A 9 -5.05 81.74 4.23
N GLY A 10 -5.81 81.43 3.18
CA GLY A 10 -5.29 81.20 1.82
C GLY A 10 -5.81 79.92 1.14
N PHE A 11 -6.53 79.06 1.86
CA PHE A 11 -7.20 77.90 1.27
C PHE A 11 -8.67 78.21 1.00
N THR A 12 -9.10 78.08 -0.27
CA THR A 12 -10.53 77.96 -0.60
C THR A 12 -11.06 76.64 -0.05
N PRO A 13 -12.13 76.62 0.77
CA PRO A 13 -12.72 75.36 1.24
C PRO A 13 -13.13 74.51 0.04
N VAL A 14 -12.73 73.24 0.02
CA VAL A 14 -13.24 72.30 -0.98
C VAL A 14 -14.73 72.09 -0.69
N THR A 15 -15.61 72.59 -1.56
CA THR A 15 -17.07 72.58 -1.36
C THR A 15 -17.74 71.29 -1.81
N SER A 16 -16.98 70.36 -2.41
CA SER A 16 -17.43 69.00 -2.72
C SER A 16 -16.24 68.06 -2.71
N LEU A 17 -16.28 67.03 -1.86
CA LEU A 17 -15.32 65.94 -1.89
C LEU A 17 -15.83 64.86 -2.83
N SER A 18 -14.97 64.35 -3.69
CA SER A 18 -15.20 63.06 -4.35
C SER A 18 -14.96 61.92 -3.35
N GLY A 19 -15.52 60.74 -3.57
CA GLY A 19 -15.32 59.57 -2.70
C GLY A 19 -13.86 59.09 -2.57
N THR A 20 -12.90 59.75 -3.22
CA THR A 20 -11.47 59.43 -3.25
C THR A 20 -10.56 60.53 -2.68
N ASP A 21 -11.12 61.64 -2.19
CA ASP A 21 -10.32 62.77 -1.67
C ASP A 21 -9.84 62.51 -0.23
N ILE A 22 -8.59 62.86 0.09
CA ILE A 22 -8.03 62.71 1.45
C ILE A 22 -7.66 64.08 2.02
N PHE A 23 -8.26 64.41 3.17
CA PHE A 23 -8.05 65.67 3.89
C PHE A 23 -7.12 65.43 5.09
N LEU A 24 -5.94 66.05 5.08
CA LEU A 24 -5.01 65.99 6.22
C LEU A 24 -5.03 67.33 6.97
N ALA A 25 -5.44 67.31 8.24
CA ALA A 25 -5.36 68.45 9.14
C ALA A 25 -4.39 68.16 10.30
N ALA A 26 -3.32 68.95 10.43
CA ALA A 26 -2.42 68.92 11.58
C ALA A 26 -2.58 70.21 12.40
N ARG A 27 -2.49 70.11 13.74
CA ARG A 27 -2.40 71.28 14.64
C ARG A 27 -0.98 71.34 15.25
N GLY A 28 -0.22 72.40 14.95
CA GLY A 28 1.12 72.67 15.52
C GLY A 28 2.23 72.84 14.46
N ASP A 29 3.33 73.52 14.83
CA ASP A 29 4.39 73.97 13.90
C ASP A 29 5.39 72.87 13.45
N ALA A 30 5.05 71.59 13.66
CA ALA A 30 5.80 70.45 13.16
C ALA A 30 4.96 69.73 12.09
N GLY A 31 5.33 69.88 10.82
CA GLY A 31 4.65 69.23 9.71
C GLY A 31 4.69 67.71 9.84
N VAL A 32 3.53 67.06 9.80
CA VAL A 32 3.43 65.59 9.71
C VAL A 32 3.58 65.21 8.24
N ASN A 33 4.76 64.72 7.85
CA ASN A 33 4.99 64.19 6.50
C ASN A 33 4.31 62.81 6.35
N PHE A 34 3.16 62.76 5.70
CA PHE A 34 2.66 61.51 5.12
C PHE A 34 3.22 61.39 3.70
N THR A 35 4.11 60.43 3.48
CA THR A 35 4.62 60.19 2.13
C THR A 35 3.51 59.60 1.26
N LEU A 36 3.53 59.84 -0.06
CA LEU A 36 2.55 59.23 -0.99
C LEU A 36 2.47 57.69 -0.83
N ALA A 37 3.57 57.08 -0.39
CA ALA A 37 3.66 55.67 -0.03
C ALA A 37 2.73 55.25 1.13
N THR A 38 2.49 56.12 2.11
CA THR A 38 1.52 55.90 3.21
C THR A 38 0.06 56.12 2.79
N LEU A 39 -0.20 57.03 1.85
CA LEU A 39 -1.55 57.32 1.36
C LEU A 39 -2.09 56.24 0.41
N ALA A 40 -1.20 55.64 -0.38
CA ALA A 40 -1.49 54.49 -1.25
C ALA A 40 -1.83 53.19 -0.48
N ALA A 41 -1.92 53.23 0.85
CA ALA A 41 -2.30 52.10 1.71
C ALA A 41 -3.81 51.99 1.96
N ALA A 42 -4.62 53.03 1.63
CA ALA A 42 -6.06 53.06 1.91
C ALA A 42 -6.96 52.59 0.74
N ALA A 43 -6.45 52.57 -0.49
CA ALA A 43 -7.12 51.91 -1.62
C ALA A 43 -6.78 50.42 -1.60
N ALA A 44 -7.73 49.54 -1.96
CA ALA A 44 -7.46 48.11 -2.11
C ALA A 44 -6.20 47.93 -2.98
N ARG A 45 -5.09 47.52 -2.37
CA ARG A 45 -3.86 47.21 -3.10
C ARG A 45 -4.09 45.92 -3.86
N LEU A 46 -4.58 46.06 -5.08
CA LEU A 46 -4.62 44.97 -6.03
C LEU A 46 -3.19 44.67 -6.45
N ALA A 47 -2.75 43.44 -6.23
CA ALA A 47 -1.51 42.97 -6.82
C ALA A 47 -1.64 42.97 -8.34
N GLY A 48 -0.59 43.36 -9.05
CA GLY A 48 -0.52 43.11 -10.48
C GLY A 48 -0.55 41.60 -10.76
N GLY A 49 -0.90 41.18 -11.98
CA GLY A 49 -0.97 39.76 -12.32
C GLY A 49 0.35 39.01 -12.11
N GLY A 50 1.49 39.69 -12.28
CA GLY A 50 2.81 39.09 -12.14
C GLY A 50 3.10 38.01 -13.18
N THR A 51 4.26 37.36 -13.04
CA THR A 51 4.67 36.20 -13.82
C THR A 51 5.23 35.14 -12.86
N VAL A 52 5.47 33.92 -13.36
CA VAL A 52 6.10 32.86 -12.55
C VAL A 52 7.48 33.26 -12.01
N ALA A 53 8.26 34.06 -12.77
CA ALA A 53 9.58 34.54 -12.36
C ALA A 53 9.54 35.84 -11.53
N ALA A 54 8.38 36.51 -11.48
CA ALA A 54 8.19 37.76 -10.75
C ALA A 54 6.72 37.85 -10.30
N PRO A 55 6.34 37.18 -9.20
CA PRO A 55 4.95 37.12 -8.76
C PRO A 55 4.38 38.48 -8.37
N GLY A 56 3.06 38.63 -8.52
CA GLY A 56 2.36 39.88 -8.20
C GLY A 56 2.35 40.21 -6.71
N ILE A 57 2.34 39.16 -5.87
CA ILE A 57 2.58 39.24 -4.43
C ILE A 57 3.85 38.44 -4.17
N ALA A 58 4.98 39.12 -3.96
CA ALA A 58 6.28 38.51 -3.70
C ALA A 58 6.93 39.06 -2.43
N PHE A 59 7.96 38.39 -1.93
CA PHE A 59 8.73 38.86 -0.77
C PHE A 59 9.81 39.85 -1.19
N ALA A 60 10.04 40.90 -0.41
CA ALA A 60 10.95 41.99 -0.79
C ALA A 60 12.41 41.53 -1.01
N SER A 61 12.85 40.48 -0.31
CA SER A 61 14.18 39.88 -0.45
C SER A 61 14.21 38.63 -1.33
N ASP A 62 13.05 38.18 -1.84
CA ASP A 62 12.88 36.96 -2.61
C ASP A 62 11.77 37.20 -3.65
N ALA A 63 12.16 37.91 -4.71
CA ALA A 63 11.24 38.46 -5.70
C ALA A 63 10.71 37.40 -6.69
N ASP A 64 11.23 36.18 -6.64
CA ASP A 64 10.79 35.06 -7.49
C ASP A 64 9.91 34.04 -6.72
N THR A 65 9.57 34.36 -5.46
CA THR A 65 8.72 33.55 -4.59
C THR A 65 7.46 34.32 -4.18
N GLY A 66 6.28 33.73 -4.47
CA GLY A 66 5.02 34.44 -4.26
C GLY A 66 3.79 33.92 -5.01
N LEU A 67 2.73 34.72 -5.05
CA LEU A 67 1.48 34.44 -5.76
C LEU A 67 1.39 35.25 -7.06
N TYR A 68 0.94 34.61 -8.14
CA TYR A 68 0.74 35.24 -9.45
C TYR A 68 -0.53 34.74 -10.14
N SER A 69 -1.02 35.50 -11.11
CA SER A 69 -2.15 35.17 -11.97
C SER A 69 -1.64 34.49 -13.24
N ILE A 70 -1.93 33.21 -13.41
CA ILE A 70 -1.52 32.43 -14.60
C ILE A 70 -2.39 32.80 -15.80
N ALA A 71 -3.70 32.91 -15.57
CA ALA A 71 -4.73 33.27 -16.54
C ALA A 71 -5.97 33.79 -15.79
N GLY A 72 -7.02 34.18 -16.51
CA GLY A 72 -8.30 34.55 -15.88
C GLY A 72 -8.82 33.43 -14.99
N ASN A 73 -9.07 33.73 -13.71
CA ASN A 73 -9.51 32.77 -12.70
C ASN A 73 -8.53 31.61 -12.43
N VAL A 74 -7.23 31.78 -12.70
CA VAL A 74 -6.21 30.76 -12.40
C VAL A 74 -5.10 31.38 -11.54
N LEU A 75 -5.01 30.93 -10.29
CA LEU A 75 -4.02 31.36 -9.30
C LEU A 75 -2.82 30.41 -9.31
N GLY A 76 -1.61 30.96 -9.30
CA GLY A 76 -0.35 30.23 -9.18
C GLY A 76 0.46 30.64 -7.95
N LEU A 77 1.17 29.68 -7.36
CA LEU A 77 2.22 29.89 -6.36
C LEU A 77 3.56 29.56 -7.02
N ALA A 78 4.54 30.45 -6.90
CA ALA A 78 5.89 30.25 -7.39
C ALA A 78 6.91 30.24 -6.23
N THR A 79 7.96 29.44 -6.36
CA THR A 79 9.18 29.54 -5.54
C THR A 79 10.40 29.38 -6.43
N GLY A 80 11.42 30.25 -6.30
CA GLY A 80 12.60 30.20 -7.15
C GLY A 80 12.30 30.40 -8.64
N GLY A 81 11.24 31.15 -8.95
CA GLY A 81 10.80 31.39 -10.34
C GLY A 81 10.13 30.20 -11.03
N VAL A 82 9.72 29.17 -10.29
CA VAL A 82 9.07 27.97 -10.79
C VAL A 82 7.69 27.81 -10.16
N GLU A 83 6.68 27.48 -10.97
CA GLU A 83 5.33 27.17 -10.49
C GLU A 83 5.36 25.92 -9.59
N ARG A 84 4.79 26.05 -8.38
CA ARG A 84 4.70 24.98 -7.36
C ARG A 84 3.29 24.51 -7.08
N MET A 85 2.31 25.39 -7.28
CA MET A 85 0.90 25.08 -7.07
C MET A 85 0.04 25.92 -8.00
N ARG A 86 -1.06 25.33 -8.46
CA ARG A 86 -2.09 26.00 -9.26
C ARG A 86 -3.47 25.69 -8.73
N ILE A 87 -4.32 26.70 -8.69
CA ILE A 87 -5.77 26.56 -8.51
C ILE A 87 -6.46 27.15 -9.74
N ASP A 88 -7.27 26.37 -10.43
CA ASP A 88 -7.98 26.85 -11.62
C ASP A 88 -9.40 27.36 -11.33
N GLY A 89 -10.06 27.90 -12.34
CA GLY A 89 -11.40 28.50 -12.21
C GLY A 89 -12.50 27.50 -11.87
N SER A 90 -12.22 26.20 -11.95
CA SER A 90 -13.12 25.12 -11.54
C SER A 90 -12.85 24.64 -10.10
N GLY A 91 -11.90 25.25 -9.39
CA GLY A 91 -11.52 24.90 -8.01
C GLY A 91 -10.59 23.68 -7.92
N ARG A 92 -9.97 23.26 -9.03
CA ARG A 92 -9.07 22.10 -9.08
C ARG A 92 -7.67 22.52 -8.69
N ILE A 93 -6.96 21.68 -7.95
CA ILE A 93 -5.64 21.98 -7.38
C ILE A 93 -4.58 21.08 -8.00
N ALA A 94 -3.50 21.67 -8.51
CA ALA A 94 -2.25 20.97 -8.83
C ALA A 94 -1.13 21.40 -7.88
N ILE A 95 -0.28 20.47 -7.47
CA ILE A 95 0.94 20.72 -6.68
C ILE A 95 2.13 19.99 -7.34
N GLY A 96 3.25 20.69 -7.50
CA GLY A 96 4.56 20.18 -7.95
C GLY A 96 5.20 21.03 -9.05
N THR A 97 5.97 20.44 -9.97
CA THR A 97 6.49 21.15 -11.17
C THR A 97 5.93 20.59 -12.49
N GLY A 98 5.64 21.41 -13.51
CA GLY A 98 5.29 20.96 -14.88
C GLY A 98 3.92 21.41 -15.44
N THR A 99 3.51 20.79 -16.55
CA THR A 99 2.20 21.01 -17.19
C THR A 99 1.18 20.04 -16.63
N TYR A 100 0.13 20.57 -16.00
CA TYR A 100 -0.96 19.77 -15.42
C TYR A 100 -2.17 19.76 -16.34
N ASP A 101 -2.63 18.57 -16.72
CA ASP A 101 -4.01 18.38 -17.14
C ASP A 101 -4.87 18.12 -15.90
N LEU A 102 -5.64 19.13 -15.50
CA LEU A 102 -6.59 19.03 -14.40
C LEU A 102 -7.95 18.49 -14.86
N SER A 103 -8.12 18.13 -16.15
CA SER A 103 -9.38 17.59 -16.65
C SER A 103 -9.78 16.32 -15.87
N GLY A 104 -10.93 16.40 -15.18
CA GLY A 104 -11.46 15.28 -14.38
C GLY A 104 -10.82 15.05 -13.01
N THR A 105 -9.82 15.82 -12.57
CA THR A 105 -9.21 15.71 -11.22
C THR A 105 -9.61 16.88 -10.33
N SER A 106 -9.86 16.63 -9.04
CA SER A 106 -10.04 17.69 -8.03
C SER A 106 -8.71 18.11 -7.40
N LEU A 107 -7.81 17.13 -7.18
CA LEU A 107 -6.47 17.35 -6.64
C LEU A 107 -5.48 16.43 -7.35
N THR A 108 -4.36 17.01 -7.77
CA THR A 108 -3.20 16.30 -8.31
C THR A 108 -1.94 16.78 -7.61
N VAL A 109 -1.14 15.85 -7.09
CA VAL A 109 0.19 16.13 -6.51
C VAL A 109 1.23 15.35 -7.29
N ALA A 110 2.03 16.01 -8.13
CA ALA A 110 2.95 15.36 -9.07
C ALA A 110 4.22 16.18 -9.36
N ASP A 111 5.38 15.52 -9.43
CA ASP A 111 6.63 16.15 -9.89
C ASP A 111 6.88 15.80 -11.37
N GLY A 112 6.61 16.73 -12.28
CA GLY A 112 6.75 16.59 -13.73
C GLY A 112 5.42 16.51 -14.51
N SER A 113 5.53 16.21 -15.82
CA SER A 113 4.35 15.90 -16.66
C SER A 113 3.53 14.77 -16.04
N VAL A 114 2.20 14.83 -16.14
CA VAL A 114 1.18 13.96 -15.51
C VAL A 114 1.34 12.45 -15.78
N ALA A 115 2.36 12.03 -16.53
CA ALA A 115 2.74 10.64 -16.71
C ALA A 115 3.52 10.15 -15.49
N GLY A 116 2.83 9.54 -14.52
CA GLY A 116 3.48 8.49 -13.73
C GLY A 116 3.55 8.66 -12.23
N ARG A 117 3.57 9.87 -11.64
CA ARG A 117 3.93 10.04 -10.21
C ARG A 117 2.99 10.98 -9.48
N ALA A 118 1.70 10.63 -9.42
CA ALA A 118 0.68 11.51 -8.87
C ALA A 118 -0.21 10.85 -7.81
N ILE A 119 -0.51 11.57 -6.73
CA ILE A 119 -1.74 11.31 -5.95
C ILE A 119 -2.86 12.06 -6.68
N ASN A 120 -3.85 11.32 -7.18
CA ASN A 120 -4.99 11.91 -7.89
C ASN A 120 -6.29 11.59 -7.16
N ILE A 121 -7.02 12.64 -6.78
CA ILE A 121 -8.38 12.53 -6.28
C ILE A 121 -9.30 12.97 -7.42
N LEU A 122 -9.94 12.02 -8.11
CA LEU A 122 -10.87 12.34 -9.20
C LEU A 122 -12.27 12.59 -8.64
N THR A 123 -12.91 13.64 -9.14
CA THR A 123 -14.34 13.88 -8.97
C THR A 123 -14.90 14.22 -10.34
N ASN A 124 -15.33 13.22 -11.09
CA ASN A 124 -16.16 13.50 -12.26
C ASN A 124 -17.62 13.25 -11.89
N ILE A 125 -18.51 14.10 -12.37
CA ILE A 125 -19.95 14.20 -12.03
C ILE A 125 -20.73 13.02 -12.64
N ALA A 126 -20.13 11.82 -12.68
CA ALA A 126 -20.78 10.56 -13.00
C ALA A 126 -19.93 9.34 -12.57
N ASN A 127 -18.59 9.40 -12.64
CA ASN A 127 -17.72 8.21 -12.53
C ASN A 127 -16.30 8.55 -12.01
N GLY A 128 -16.11 8.75 -10.71
CA GLY A 128 -14.79 9.02 -10.11
C GLY A 128 -14.10 7.76 -9.59
N ALA A 129 -12.84 7.53 -9.96
CA ALA A 129 -11.94 6.59 -9.29
C ALA A 129 -10.89 7.39 -8.50
N GLY A 130 -10.50 6.98 -7.30
CA GLY A 130 -9.35 7.55 -6.60
C GLY A 130 -8.11 6.70 -6.83
N THR A 131 -7.00 7.29 -7.27
CA THR A 131 -5.72 6.59 -7.37
C THR A 131 -4.74 7.15 -6.36
N ILE A 132 -4.25 6.27 -5.48
CA ILE A 132 -3.17 6.56 -4.55
C ILE A 132 -1.99 5.69 -4.99
N GLY A 133 -1.22 6.18 -5.94
CA GLY A 133 -0.08 5.46 -6.51
C GLY A 133 0.42 6.02 -7.84
N SER A 134 1.65 5.65 -8.22
CA SER A 134 2.24 6.00 -9.51
C SER A 134 1.54 5.25 -10.65
N ASN A 135 0.89 5.96 -11.58
CA ASN A 135 0.27 5.37 -12.76
C ASN A 135 0.95 5.95 -14.01
N GLY A 136 1.77 5.18 -14.74
CA GLY A 136 2.29 5.60 -16.05
C GLY A 136 3.82 5.57 -16.27
N ALA A 137 4.49 4.46 -15.97
CA ALA A 137 5.59 3.98 -16.80
C ALA A 137 5.29 2.51 -17.09
N THR A 138 5.76 1.98 -18.22
CA THR A 138 5.76 0.54 -18.51
C THR A 138 6.36 -0.29 -17.36
N ASP A 139 7.04 0.36 -16.41
CA ASP A 139 7.75 -0.21 -15.27
C ASP A 139 7.40 0.44 -13.91
N ALA A 140 6.31 1.22 -13.78
CA ALA A 140 5.91 1.84 -12.50
C ALA A 140 5.17 0.83 -11.59
N THR A 141 5.80 0.43 -10.49
CA THR A 141 5.68 -0.92 -9.90
C THR A 141 5.04 -0.98 -8.49
N ALA A 142 4.18 -0.04 -8.09
CA ALA A 142 3.30 -0.20 -6.90
C ALA A 142 2.17 0.85 -6.84
N GLY A 143 0.94 0.44 -6.50
CA GLY A 143 -0.16 1.39 -6.26
C GLY A 143 -1.45 0.77 -5.72
N LEU A 144 -2.20 1.56 -4.94
CA LEU A 144 -3.57 1.26 -4.54
C LEU A 144 -4.53 1.99 -5.48
N VAL A 145 -5.35 1.23 -6.19
CA VAL A 145 -6.42 1.78 -7.03
C VAL A 145 -7.75 1.55 -6.34
N ILE A 146 -8.43 2.64 -5.99
CA ILE A 146 -9.77 2.63 -5.40
C ILE A 146 -10.75 3.13 -6.47
N SER A 147 -11.30 2.21 -7.25
CA SER A 147 -12.37 2.50 -8.21
C SER A 147 -13.73 2.24 -7.56
N ALA A 148 -14.09 3.04 -6.56
CA ALA A 148 -15.34 2.87 -5.80
C ALA A 148 -16.52 3.64 -6.45
N TYR A 149 -17.52 2.92 -6.97
CA TYR A 149 -18.74 3.47 -7.60
C TYR A 149 -20.01 3.15 -6.78
N ARG A 150 -20.99 4.06 -6.77
CA ARG A 150 -22.36 3.78 -6.28
C ARG A 150 -23.13 2.98 -7.32
N GLY A 151 -22.83 1.68 -7.42
CA GLY A 151 -23.58 0.70 -8.24
C GLY A 151 -22.74 -0.38 -8.95
N GLY A 152 -21.51 -0.67 -8.51
CA GLY A 152 -20.54 -1.52 -9.23
C GLY A 152 -19.15 -0.88 -9.43
N GLY A 153 -18.20 -1.21 -8.56
CA GLY A 153 -16.81 -0.78 -8.65
C GLY A 153 -15.90 -1.81 -8.00
N SER A 154 -14.58 -1.60 -8.07
CA SER A 154 -13.61 -2.49 -7.45
C SER A 154 -12.49 -1.73 -6.74
N ILE A 155 -11.91 -2.40 -5.74
CA ILE A 155 -10.65 -2.00 -5.13
C ILE A 155 -9.61 -3.00 -5.62
N SER A 156 -8.51 -2.51 -6.20
CA SER A 156 -7.42 -3.37 -6.63
C SER A 156 -6.07 -2.99 -6.05
N LEU A 157 -5.28 -4.03 -5.73
CA LEU A 157 -3.92 -3.92 -5.26
C LEU A 157 -2.97 -4.30 -6.39
N GLN A 158 -2.14 -3.36 -6.83
CA GLN A 158 -1.19 -3.58 -7.92
C GLN A 158 0.25 -3.57 -7.42
N VAL A 159 1.03 -4.55 -7.87
CA VAL A 159 2.46 -4.67 -7.58
C VAL A 159 3.17 -5.09 -8.85
N ALA A 160 4.18 -4.33 -9.28
CA ALA A 160 4.93 -4.58 -10.52
C ALA A 160 4.04 -4.65 -11.77
N GLY A 161 3.16 -3.64 -11.92
CA GLY A 161 2.22 -3.57 -13.05
C GLY A 161 1.20 -4.72 -13.12
N THR A 162 1.11 -5.54 -12.06
CA THR A 162 0.25 -6.73 -12.00
C THR A 162 -0.76 -6.58 -10.87
N GLU A 163 -2.04 -6.82 -11.18
CA GLU A 163 -3.09 -6.90 -10.17
C GLU A 163 -2.91 -8.17 -9.32
N ARG A 164 -2.70 -7.98 -8.01
CA ARG A 164 -2.50 -9.08 -7.05
C ARG A 164 -3.80 -9.48 -6.37
N LEU A 165 -4.65 -8.50 -6.07
CA LEU A 165 -5.93 -8.69 -5.39
C LEU A 165 -6.97 -7.76 -6.01
N LEU A 166 -8.15 -8.30 -6.30
CA LEU A 166 -9.32 -7.58 -6.77
C LEU A 166 -10.48 -7.82 -5.82
N MET A 167 -11.04 -6.74 -5.27
CA MET A 167 -12.25 -6.76 -4.46
C MET A 167 -13.36 -6.06 -5.25
N ALA A 168 -14.34 -6.82 -5.70
CA ALA A 168 -15.54 -6.32 -6.37
C ALA A 168 -16.76 -6.40 -5.44
N SER A 169 -17.94 -6.04 -5.95
CA SER A 169 -19.17 -5.99 -5.15
C SER A 169 -19.56 -7.30 -4.47
N ASN A 170 -19.13 -8.44 -4.99
CA ASN A 170 -19.57 -9.77 -4.54
C ASN A 170 -18.44 -10.82 -4.48
N TYR A 171 -17.19 -10.43 -4.74
CA TYR A 171 -16.06 -11.34 -4.66
C TYR A 171 -14.76 -10.62 -4.30
N CYS A 172 -13.83 -11.40 -3.75
CA CYS A 172 -12.44 -11.03 -3.57
C CYS A 172 -11.61 -12.12 -4.27
N SER A 173 -10.84 -11.76 -5.29
CA SER A 173 -10.13 -12.71 -6.16
C SER A 173 -8.66 -12.33 -6.35
N SER A 174 -7.87 -13.33 -6.77
CA SER A 174 -6.60 -13.05 -7.45
C SER A 174 -6.87 -12.17 -8.68
N GLY A 175 -5.94 -11.26 -8.99
CA GLY A 175 -6.01 -10.47 -10.23
C GLY A 175 -5.63 -11.25 -11.49
N ILE A 176 -4.99 -12.41 -11.34
CA ILE A 176 -4.65 -13.32 -12.44
C ILE A 176 -5.04 -14.74 -12.05
N ASP A 177 -5.66 -15.45 -12.99
CA ASP A 177 -6.08 -16.84 -12.81
C ASP A 177 -4.88 -17.75 -12.51
N ASN A 178 -5.04 -18.62 -11.51
CA ASN A 178 -4.07 -19.64 -11.08
C ASN A 178 -2.61 -19.14 -10.87
N ALA A 179 -2.40 -17.86 -10.56
CA ALA A 179 -1.06 -17.27 -10.48
C ALA A 179 -0.60 -16.88 -9.06
N HIS A 180 -1.54 -16.69 -8.12
CA HIS A 180 -1.23 -16.16 -6.80
C HIS A 180 -1.72 -17.08 -5.67
N SER A 181 -0.84 -17.32 -4.70
CA SER A 181 -1.16 -18.06 -3.47
C SER A 181 -1.75 -17.16 -2.39
N LEU A 182 -2.69 -17.69 -1.60
CA LEU A 182 -3.18 -17.01 -0.40
C LEU A 182 -2.33 -17.36 0.82
N GLY A 183 -1.31 -16.55 1.07
CA GLY A 183 -0.27 -16.82 2.06
C GLY A 183 0.91 -17.61 1.49
N ARG A 184 1.93 -17.84 2.32
CA ARG A 184 3.12 -18.64 1.98
C ARG A 184 3.59 -19.44 3.19
N ALA A 185 4.50 -20.39 2.99
CA ALA A 185 4.95 -21.33 4.03
C ALA A 185 5.33 -20.65 5.36
N SER A 186 6.03 -19.50 5.32
CA SER A 186 6.42 -18.71 6.49
C SER A 186 5.43 -17.61 6.91
N TYR A 187 4.37 -17.36 6.15
CA TYR A 187 3.33 -16.34 6.41
C TYR A 187 1.94 -16.93 6.15
N ARG A 188 1.46 -17.70 7.13
CA ARG A 188 0.19 -18.43 7.05
C ARG A 188 -0.94 -17.64 7.69
N TRP A 189 -2.14 -17.78 7.15
CA TRP A 189 -3.36 -17.37 7.83
C TRP A 189 -3.64 -18.32 8.99
N SER A 190 -4.12 -17.77 10.11
CA SER A 190 -4.47 -18.57 11.29
C SER A 190 -5.76 -19.37 11.09
N THR A 191 -6.75 -18.81 10.41
CA THR A 191 -8.07 -19.43 10.19
C THR A 191 -8.77 -18.78 9.00
N VAL A 192 -9.56 -19.57 8.25
CA VAL A 192 -10.50 -19.09 7.23
C VAL A 192 -11.92 -19.41 7.71
N TYR A 193 -12.77 -18.39 7.84
CA TYR A 193 -14.18 -18.54 8.19
C TYR A 193 -15.03 -18.45 6.92
N ALA A 194 -15.77 -19.50 6.59
CA ALA A 194 -16.65 -19.58 5.42
C ALA A 194 -17.95 -20.32 5.77
N ALA A 195 -19.05 -19.98 5.10
CA ALA A 195 -20.33 -20.65 5.29
C ALA A 195 -20.38 -22.06 4.67
N THR A 196 -19.62 -22.29 3.61
CA THR A 196 -19.49 -23.58 2.91
C THR A 196 -18.02 -23.94 2.73
N GLY A 197 -17.75 -25.23 2.43
CA GLY A 197 -16.40 -25.69 2.10
C GLY A 197 -15.82 -25.03 0.84
N THR A 198 -14.51 -25.16 0.65
CA THR A 198 -13.80 -24.63 -0.52
C THR A 198 -14.17 -25.40 -1.79
N ILE A 199 -14.28 -24.68 -2.90
CA ILE A 199 -14.44 -25.29 -4.23
C ILE A 199 -13.05 -25.54 -4.82
N ASN A 200 -12.77 -26.78 -5.21
CA ASN A 200 -11.57 -27.15 -5.95
C ASN A 200 -11.98 -27.51 -7.39
N THR A 201 -11.50 -26.74 -8.38
CA THR A 201 -11.75 -27.05 -9.80
C THR A 201 -11.17 -28.42 -10.15
N SER A 202 -12.00 -29.29 -10.73
CA SER A 202 -11.64 -30.66 -11.09
C SER A 202 -12.22 -31.03 -12.46
N ASP A 203 -12.07 -30.12 -13.41
CA ASP A 203 -12.51 -30.33 -14.79
C ASP A 203 -11.68 -31.44 -15.47
N GLU A 204 -12.34 -32.39 -16.13
CA GLU A 204 -11.65 -33.51 -16.79
C GLU A 204 -10.77 -33.05 -17.96
N ARG A 205 -11.13 -31.93 -18.60
CA ARG A 205 -10.41 -31.37 -19.76
C ARG A 205 -9.01 -30.86 -19.40
N GLU A 206 -8.76 -30.64 -18.12
CA GLU A 206 -7.50 -30.13 -17.58
C GLU A 206 -6.63 -31.25 -17.00
N LYS A 207 -7.04 -32.52 -17.14
CA LYS A 207 -6.40 -33.64 -16.44
C LYS A 207 -6.00 -34.77 -17.37
N LEU A 208 -4.75 -35.23 -17.20
CA LEU A 208 -4.36 -36.57 -17.61
C LEU A 208 -4.81 -37.57 -16.53
N TRP A 209 -5.73 -38.46 -16.87
CA TRP A 209 -6.24 -39.46 -15.93
C TRP A 209 -5.29 -40.65 -15.80
N ILE A 210 -4.81 -40.91 -14.58
CA ILE A 210 -3.86 -42.01 -14.28
C ILE A 210 -4.55 -43.16 -13.51
N GLY A 211 -5.51 -42.85 -12.64
CA GLY A 211 -6.16 -43.84 -11.77
C GLY A 211 -5.22 -44.55 -10.78
N ILE A 212 -5.76 -45.48 -10.01
CA ILE A 212 -4.99 -46.42 -9.17
C ILE A 212 -4.97 -47.77 -9.89
N GLY A 213 -3.98 -47.99 -10.75
CA GLY A 213 -3.81 -49.25 -11.47
C GLY A 213 -3.68 -50.46 -10.54
N GLU A 214 -4.01 -51.65 -11.03
CA GLU A 214 -4.02 -52.89 -10.23
C GLU A 214 -2.67 -53.16 -9.53
N ASP A 215 -1.55 -52.92 -10.21
CA ASP A 215 -0.21 -53.13 -9.67
C ASP A 215 0.11 -52.22 -8.48
N ARG A 216 -0.43 -51.00 -8.47
CA ARG A 216 -0.18 -50.01 -7.40
C ARG A 216 -1.23 -50.08 -6.30
N ARG A 217 -2.37 -50.72 -6.56
CA ARG A 217 -3.49 -50.84 -5.62
C ARG A 217 -3.06 -51.42 -4.27
N ALA A 218 -2.29 -52.51 -4.27
CA ALA A 218 -1.83 -53.14 -3.04
C ALA A 218 -0.89 -52.24 -2.22
N ILE A 219 -0.02 -51.48 -2.89
CA ILE A 219 0.89 -50.50 -2.28
C ILE A 219 0.08 -49.40 -1.59
N TRP A 220 -0.86 -48.78 -2.31
CA TRP A 220 -1.67 -47.70 -1.75
C TRP A 220 -2.54 -48.14 -0.57
N LEU A 221 -3.01 -49.39 -0.57
CA LEU A 221 -3.73 -49.95 0.58
C LEU A 221 -2.83 -50.15 1.80
N ARG A 222 -1.55 -50.51 1.64
CA ARG A 222 -0.59 -50.59 2.75
C ARG A 222 -0.29 -49.20 3.31
N ILE A 223 -0.03 -48.23 2.42
CA ILE A 223 0.17 -46.82 2.79
C ILE A 223 -1.01 -46.29 3.58
N ALA A 224 -2.24 -46.42 3.05
CA ALA A 224 -3.43 -45.93 3.72
C ALA A 224 -3.63 -46.56 5.11
N ARG A 225 -3.35 -47.87 5.26
CA ARG A 225 -3.40 -48.54 6.57
C ARG A 225 -2.37 -47.99 7.55
N ALA A 226 -1.15 -47.77 7.10
CA ALA A 226 -0.10 -47.19 7.93
C ALA A 226 -0.44 -45.74 8.32
N ILE A 227 -1.03 -44.95 7.43
CA ILE A 227 -1.51 -43.60 7.72
C ILE A 227 -2.62 -43.62 8.76
N VAL A 228 -3.61 -44.52 8.63
CA VAL A 228 -4.68 -44.66 9.64
C VAL A 228 -4.12 -44.98 11.02
N ALA A 229 -3.05 -45.79 11.10
CA ALA A 229 -2.38 -46.12 12.35
C ALA A 229 -1.60 -44.92 12.96
N GLU A 230 -1.24 -43.92 12.16
CA GLU A 230 -0.56 -42.70 12.61
C GLU A 230 -1.54 -41.59 13.06
N LEU A 231 -2.84 -41.73 12.76
CA LEU A 231 -3.85 -40.75 13.18
C LEU A 231 -3.99 -40.73 14.71
N GLY A 232 -3.92 -39.54 15.30
CA GLY A 232 -4.04 -39.34 16.73
C GLY A 232 -4.34 -37.90 17.12
N PHE A 233 -4.41 -37.66 18.43
CA PHE A 233 -4.52 -36.30 18.97
C PHE A 233 -3.14 -35.69 19.17
N TYR A 234 -3.02 -34.39 18.90
CA TYR A 234 -1.84 -33.59 19.18
C TYR A 234 -2.23 -32.21 19.70
N GLN A 235 -1.29 -31.52 20.33
CA GLN A 235 -1.43 -30.13 20.74
C GLN A 235 -0.29 -29.32 20.12
N TRP A 236 -0.53 -28.06 19.83
CA TRP A 236 0.53 -27.16 19.35
C TRP A 236 1.46 -26.80 20.50
N LEU A 237 2.77 -27.02 20.33
CA LEU A 237 3.78 -26.73 21.36
C LEU A 237 3.70 -25.26 21.83
N ASP A 238 3.49 -24.30 20.92
CA ASP A 238 3.32 -22.89 21.27
C ASP A 238 2.08 -22.65 22.17
N GLN A 239 1.00 -23.40 21.94
CA GLN A 239 -0.21 -23.28 22.77
C GLN A 239 -0.03 -23.98 24.12
N VAL A 240 0.72 -25.08 24.17
CA VAL A 240 1.10 -25.76 25.41
C VAL A 240 2.01 -24.86 26.25
N ALA A 241 3.01 -24.20 25.64
CA ALA A 241 3.89 -23.28 26.35
C ALA A 241 3.13 -22.09 26.98
N VAL A 242 2.05 -21.62 26.33
CA VAL A 242 1.24 -20.49 26.82
C VAL A 242 0.17 -20.91 27.82
N LYS A 243 -0.50 -22.04 27.59
CA LYS A 243 -1.71 -22.43 28.33
C LYS A 243 -1.48 -23.60 29.31
N GLY A 244 -0.40 -24.35 29.16
CA GLY A 244 -0.18 -25.64 29.79
C GLY A 244 -0.83 -26.79 28.99
N GLU A 245 -0.31 -28.01 29.18
CA GLU A 245 -0.80 -29.23 28.51
C GLU A 245 -2.28 -29.48 28.82
N ASP A 246 -2.73 -29.20 30.05
CA ASP A 246 -4.11 -29.41 30.49
C ASP A 246 -5.13 -28.45 29.84
N HIS A 247 -4.67 -27.34 29.24
CA HIS A 247 -5.56 -26.29 28.71
C HIS A 247 -5.38 -26.00 27.22
N ALA A 248 -4.27 -26.42 26.61
CA ALA A 248 -4.10 -26.32 25.17
C ALA A 248 -5.11 -27.21 24.44
N ARG A 249 -5.66 -26.73 23.33
CA ARG A 249 -6.69 -27.48 22.59
C ARG A 249 -6.08 -28.74 21.95
N MET A 250 -6.80 -29.86 22.04
CA MET A 250 -6.50 -31.06 21.30
C MET A 250 -6.96 -30.93 19.84
N HIS A 251 -6.06 -31.23 18.92
CA HIS A 251 -6.31 -31.33 17.49
C HIS A 251 -6.15 -32.78 17.06
N PHE A 252 -6.87 -33.22 16.02
CA PHE A 252 -6.80 -34.59 15.51
C PHE A 252 -6.17 -34.60 14.12
N GLY A 253 -5.27 -35.54 13.84
CA GLY A 253 -4.62 -35.67 12.55
C GLY A 253 -3.39 -36.58 12.61
N ALA A 254 -2.51 -36.45 11.62
CA ALA A 254 -1.24 -37.16 11.53
C ALA A 254 -0.06 -36.18 11.57
N ARG A 255 1.15 -36.68 11.85
CA ARG A 255 2.39 -35.91 11.66
C ARG A 255 2.85 -36.03 10.21
N ALA A 256 3.15 -34.89 9.58
CA ALA A 256 3.48 -34.83 8.15
C ALA A 256 4.74 -35.61 7.77
N GLN A 257 5.79 -35.50 8.57
CA GLN A 257 7.02 -36.26 8.35
C GLN A 257 6.79 -37.77 8.45
N ARG A 258 5.95 -38.22 9.40
CA ARG A 258 5.69 -39.64 9.56
C ARG A 258 4.92 -40.25 8.38
N VAL A 259 3.96 -39.50 7.85
CA VAL A 259 3.26 -39.90 6.62
C VAL A 259 4.19 -39.86 5.40
N TRP A 260 5.12 -38.91 5.34
CA TRP A 260 6.15 -38.88 4.31
C TRP A 260 7.01 -40.16 4.33
N GLU A 261 7.51 -40.55 5.51
CA GLU A 261 8.29 -41.78 5.69
C GLU A 261 7.51 -43.03 5.26
N ILE A 262 6.21 -43.10 5.55
CA ILE A 262 5.34 -44.22 5.13
C ILE A 262 5.29 -44.34 3.60
N VAL A 263 5.17 -43.21 2.89
CA VAL A 263 5.12 -43.20 1.41
C VAL A 263 6.51 -43.47 0.82
N ALA A 264 7.56 -42.92 1.41
CA ALA A 264 8.95 -43.13 0.99
C ALA A 264 9.38 -44.61 1.17
N ALA A 265 8.92 -45.27 2.23
CA ALA A 265 9.21 -46.69 2.48
C ALA A 265 8.65 -47.63 1.38
N GLU A 266 7.66 -47.17 0.62
CA GLU A 266 7.10 -47.88 -0.53
C GLU A 266 7.71 -47.41 -1.87
N GLY A 267 8.76 -46.59 -1.83
CA GLY A 267 9.50 -46.11 -3.00
C GLY A 267 8.72 -45.08 -3.84
N LEU A 268 7.72 -44.42 -3.25
CA LEU A 268 6.84 -43.49 -3.98
C LEU A 268 7.17 -42.01 -3.78
N CYS A 269 8.20 -41.70 -2.98
CA CYS A 269 8.79 -40.37 -2.87
C CYS A 269 10.18 -40.46 -2.24
N ALA A 270 10.92 -39.35 -2.27
CA ALA A 270 12.23 -39.23 -1.63
C ALA A 270 12.17 -39.59 -0.14
N PRO A 271 13.15 -40.32 0.41
CA PRO A 271 13.31 -40.46 1.85
C PRO A 271 13.63 -39.10 2.50
N LEU A 272 13.38 -38.98 3.81
CA LEU A 272 13.80 -37.80 4.57
C LEU A 272 15.26 -37.96 5.04
N ILE A 273 16.03 -36.89 4.92
CA ILE A 273 17.39 -36.76 5.44
C ILE A 273 17.49 -35.59 6.42
N GLY A 274 18.52 -35.59 7.26
CA GLY A 274 18.70 -34.58 8.31
C GLY A 274 17.75 -34.78 9.50
N ASP A 275 17.84 -33.88 10.47
CA ASP A 275 17.04 -33.88 11.69
C ASP A 275 16.56 -32.46 12.07
N GLY A 276 15.59 -32.38 12.98
CA GLY A 276 15.09 -31.11 13.51
C GLY A 276 14.69 -30.09 12.43
N VAL A 277 15.35 -28.94 12.45
CA VAL A 277 15.12 -27.82 11.53
C VAL A 277 15.75 -28.01 10.15
N ASP A 278 16.67 -28.97 10.00
CA ASP A 278 17.36 -29.28 8.75
C ASP A 278 16.74 -30.47 8.00
N GLN A 279 15.77 -31.14 8.63
CA GLN A 279 15.09 -32.29 8.05
C GLN A 279 14.39 -31.91 6.74
N ARG A 280 14.68 -32.63 5.66
CA ARG A 280 14.16 -32.38 4.32
C ARG A 280 14.07 -33.65 3.47
N PRO A 281 13.26 -33.66 2.39
CA PRO A 281 13.34 -34.71 1.38
C PRO A 281 14.73 -34.75 0.75
N ASP A 282 15.24 -35.95 0.49
CA ASP A 282 16.53 -36.17 -0.16
C ASP A 282 16.53 -35.52 -1.57
N PRO A 283 17.40 -34.51 -1.82
CA PRO A 283 17.47 -33.87 -3.12
C PRO A 283 18.05 -34.78 -4.21
N ASP A 284 18.77 -35.86 -3.85
CA ASP A 284 19.41 -36.77 -4.79
C ASP A 284 18.51 -37.97 -5.17
N TRP A 285 17.23 -37.92 -4.80
CA TRP A 285 16.25 -38.95 -5.14
C TRP A 285 15.92 -39.01 -6.65
N ASP A 286 16.17 -40.17 -7.26
CA ASP A 286 15.91 -40.44 -8.70
C ASP A 286 14.58 -41.17 -8.95
N GLY A 287 13.71 -41.28 -7.94
CA GLY A 287 12.40 -41.92 -8.10
C GLY A 287 11.28 -40.93 -8.45
N PRO A 288 10.01 -41.37 -8.34
CA PRO A 288 8.87 -40.49 -8.66
C PRO A 288 8.80 -39.29 -7.71
N PRO A 289 8.23 -38.16 -8.17
CA PRO A 289 7.96 -37.03 -7.30
C PRO A 289 6.93 -37.41 -6.22
N PRO A 290 6.96 -36.75 -5.05
CA PRO A 290 5.99 -37.01 -4.00
C PRO A 290 4.56 -36.77 -4.48
N PRO A 291 3.60 -37.60 -4.06
CA PRO A 291 2.19 -37.31 -4.26
C PRO A 291 1.83 -35.97 -3.64
N ALA A 292 1.04 -35.14 -4.34
CA ALA A 292 0.76 -33.76 -3.93
C ALA A 292 0.08 -33.62 -2.56
N MET A 293 -0.47 -34.70 -1.99
CA MET A 293 -0.95 -34.73 -0.61
C MET A 293 0.15 -34.44 0.41
N LEU A 294 1.41 -34.70 0.07
CA LEU A 294 2.60 -34.35 0.85
C LEU A 294 3.16 -33.02 0.35
N CYS A 295 3.36 -32.08 1.26
CA CYS A 295 3.93 -30.77 0.94
C CYS A 295 5.19 -30.54 1.78
N TYR A 296 6.22 -30.01 1.14
CA TYR A 296 7.44 -29.54 1.77
C TYR A 296 7.81 -28.19 1.15
N ASP A 297 8.03 -27.19 2.00
CA ASP A 297 8.48 -25.87 1.61
C ASP A 297 9.64 -25.45 2.50
N ALA A 298 10.68 -24.87 1.89
CA ALA A 298 11.81 -24.26 2.59
C ALA A 298 11.86 -22.76 2.29
N TRP A 299 12.43 -22.00 3.21
CA TRP A 299 12.65 -20.56 3.03
C TRP A 299 13.99 -20.14 3.63
N ASP A 300 14.60 -19.15 3.00
CA ASP A 300 15.80 -18.52 3.51
C ASP A 300 15.48 -17.60 4.71
N ALA A 301 16.55 -17.25 5.43
CA ALA A 301 16.49 -16.23 6.46
C ALA A 301 16.04 -14.90 5.84
N GLU A 302 15.19 -14.19 6.56
CA GLU A 302 14.73 -12.86 6.18
C GLU A 302 15.42 -11.85 7.10
N THR A 303 16.18 -10.94 6.52
CA THR A 303 16.87 -9.86 7.24
C THR A 303 16.18 -8.53 6.97
N GLU A 304 16.31 -7.61 7.94
CA GLU A 304 15.84 -6.24 7.86
C GLU A 304 16.98 -5.30 8.24
N GLU A 305 17.20 -4.25 7.44
CA GLU A 305 18.11 -3.16 7.80
C GLU A 305 17.38 -2.22 8.76
N ARG A 306 17.91 -2.06 9.97
CA ARG A 306 17.37 -1.14 10.97
C ARG A 306 18.31 0.04 11.19
N PRO A 307 17.78 1.27 11.31
CA PRO A 307 18.61 2.42 11.61
C PRO A 307 19.17 2.31 13.04
N ILE A 308 20.49 2.46 13.18
CA ILE A 308 21.11 2.60 14.49
C ILE A 308 20.96 4.07 14.89
N LEU A 309 20.12 4.35 15.89
CA LEU A 309 19.96 5.68 16.45
C LEU A 309 20.94 5.89 17.60
N SER A 310 21.76 6.94 17.53
CA SER A 310 22.71 7.26 18.59
C SER A 310 22.03 8.08 19.69
N PRO A 311 21.99 7.60 20.94
CA PRO A 311 21.41 8.35 22.05
C PRO A 311 22.25 9.58 22.44
N SER A 312 23.49 9.69 21.95
CA SER A 312 24.43 10.77 22.28
C SER A 312 24.67 11.76 21.15
N ILE A 313 24.30 11.43 19.91
CA ILE A 313 24.41 12.33 18.76
C ILE A 313 22.98 12.74 18.40
N LEU A 314 22.62 13.99 18.71
CA LEU A 314 21.27 14.51 18.56
C LEU A 314 21.17 15.49 17.39
N ASN A 315 20.01 15.54 16.74
CA ASN A 315 19.70 16.54 15.72
C ASN A 315 19.43 17.91 16.35
N GLU A 316 19.13 18.92 15.52
CA GLU A 316 18.82 20.29 15.96
C GLU A 316 17.56 20.40 16.86
N HIS A 317 16.75 19.34 16.92
CA HIS A 317 15.56 19.23 17.77
C HIS A 317 15.77 18.38 19.03
N GLY A 318 17.00 17.88 19.27
CA GLY A 318 17.32 17.06 20.44
C GLY A 318 16.95 15.58 20.32
N GLU A 319 16.67 15.09 19.11
CA GLU A 319 16.33 13.69 18.84
C GLU A 319 17.56 12.89 18.38
N PRO A 320 17.69 11.61 18.76
CA PRO A 320 18.77 10.72 18.31
C PRO A 320 18.94 10.71 16.78
N MET A 321 20.15 11.02 16.30
CA MET A 321 20.50 10.90 14.89
C MET A 321 20.82 9.46 14.52
N GLN A 322 20.46 9.08 13.29
CA GLN A 322 20.89 7.82 12.71
C GLN A 322 22.40 7.86 12.44
N THR A 323 23.16 6.93 13.03
CA THR A 323 24.62 6.82 12.90
C THR A 323 25.07 5.64 12.06
N GLY A 324 24.13 4.79 11.62
CA GLY A 324 24.40 3.65 10.75
C GLY A 324 23.15 2.82 10.48
N THR A 325 23.34 1.66 9.88
CA THR A 325 22.34 0.59 9.79
C THR A 325 22.91 -0.69 10.38
N GLU A 326 22.07 -1.47 11.04
CA GLU A 326 22.37 -2.84 11.43
C GLU A 326 21.46 -3.80 10.67
N THR A 327 22.03 -4.90 10.20
CA THR A 327 21.27 -6.01 9.64
C THR A 327 20.77 -6.88 10.79
N VAL A 328 19.45 -6.92 10.99
CA VAL A 328 18.82 -7.78 12.01
C VAL A 328 18.11 -8.94 11.31
N VAL A 329 18.27 -10.15 11.85
CA VAL A 329 17.51 -11.31 11.39
C VAL A 329 16.07 -11.17 11.88
N LYS A 330 15.15 -10.89 10.96
CA LYS A 330 13.71 -10.82 11.23
C LYS A 330 13.10 -12.21 11.34
N ARG A 331 13.62 -13.16 10.56
CA ARG A 331 13.24 -14.57 10.62
C ARG A 331 14.40 -15.45 10.19
N GLU A 332 14.65 -16.50 10.94
CA GLU A 332 15.60 -17.53 10.55
C GLU A 332 15.16 -18.31 9.31
N ALA A 333 16.14 -18.92 8.63
CA ALA A 333 15.88 -19.92 7.62
C ALA A 333 15.13 -21.10 8.24
N GLY A 334 14.36 -21.82 7.44
CA GLY A 334 13.66 -23.00 7.93
C GLY A 334 12.84 -23.69 6.87
N ASN A 335 12.13 -24.72 7.29
CA ASN A 335 11.25 -25.48 6.43
C ASN A 335 9.96 -25.85 7.16
N ARG A 336 9.00 -26.37 6.37
CA ARG A 336 7.76 -26.90 6.91
C ARG A 336 7.23 -28.02 6.05
N PHE A 337 6.80 -29.08 6.72
CA PHE A 337 5.99 -30.13 6.15
C PHE A 337 4.51 -29.83 6.36
N GLY A 338 3.69 -30.23 5.39
CA GLY A 338 2.25 -30.03 5.43
C GLY A 338 1.49 -31.07 4.62
N PHE A 339 0.17 -31.00 4.70
CA PHE A 339 -0.73 -31.85 3.95
C PHE A 339 -1.68 -31.05 3.08
N ARG A 340 -2.02 -31.60 1.91
CA ARG A 340 -3.31 -31.31 1.27
C ARG A 340 -4.34 -32.27 1.86
N MET A 341 -5.00 -31.84 2.94
CA MET A 341 -5.86 -32.69 3.75
C MET A 341 -6.97 -33.37 2.95
N ASP A 342 -7.58 -32.67 1.99
CA ASP A 342 -8.66 -33.24 1.16
C ASP A 342 -8.18 -34.47 0.37
N GLN A 343 -6.97 -34.42 -0.21
CA GLN A 343 -6.40 -35.55 -0.96
C GLN A 343 -6.07 -36.72 -0.05
N LEU A 344 -5.52 -36.44 1.14
CA LEU A 344 -5.24 -37.46 2.14
C LEU A 344 -6.53 -38.17 2.57
N LEU A 345 -7.58 -37.41 2.88
CA LEU A 345 -8.87 -37.96 3.28
C LEU A 345 -9.54 -38.78 2.16
N MET A 346 -9.44 -38.34 0.90
CA MET A 346 -9.95 -39.10 -0.25
C MET A 346 -9.23 -40.45 -0.41
N LEU A 347 -7.90 -40.49 -0.23
CA LEU A 347 -7.14 -41.75 -0.25
C LEU A 347 -7.60 -42.70 0.87
N LEU A 348 -7.79 -42.19 2.08
CA LEU A 348 -8.25 -42.98 3.21
C LEU A 348 -9.70 -43.48 3.03
N ALA A 349 -10.58 -42.66 2.47
CA ALA A 349 -11.95 -43.04 2.14
C ALA A 349 -11.98 -44.16 1.09
N TRP A 350 -11.19 -44.04 0.03
CA TRP A 350 -11.00 -45.09 -0.97
C TRP A 350 -10.52 -46.39 -0.32
N ALA A 351 -9.44 -46.34 0.47
CA ALA A 351 -8.88 -47.54 1.10
C ALA A 351 -9.86 -48.21 2.09
N THR A 352 -10.70 -47.41 2.76
CA THR A 352 -11.76 -47.91 3.65
C THR A 352 -12.83 -48.63 2.85
N HIS A 353 -13.28 -48.05 1.74
CA HIS A 353 -14.24 -48.68 0.84
C HIS A 353 -13.73 -50.03 0.31
N GLU A 354 -12.47 -50.09 -0.12
CA GLU A 354 -11.84 -51.32 -0.61
C GLU A 354 -11.75 -52.44 0.41
N ARG A 355 -11.66 -52.09 1.69
CA ARG A 355 -11.67 -53.07 2.77
C ARG A 355 -13.07 -53.67 2.96
N TRP A 356 -14.13 -52.88 2.75
CA TRP A 356 -15.51 -53.33 2.95
C TRP A 356 -16.01 -54.24 1.84
N GLN A 357 -15.40 -54.20 0.66
CA GLN A 357 -15.74 -55.09 -0.46
C GLN A 357 -15.15 -56.51 -0.34
N ARG A 358 -14.28 -56.76 0.64
CA ARG A 358 -13.62 -58.06 0.87
C ARG A 358 -14.26 -58.80 2.02
#